data_AF-I1BMV3-F1
#
_entry.id   AF-I1BMV3-F1
#
_cell.length_a   1.000
_cell.length_b   1.000
_cell.length_c   1.000
_cell.angle_alpha   90.00
_cell.angle_beta   90.00
_cell.angle_gamma   90.00
#
_symmetry.space_group_name_H-M   'P 1'
#
loop_
_entity.id
_entity.type
_entity.pdbx_description
1 polymer ?
#
loop_
_entity_poly.entity_id
_entity_poly.type
_entity_poly.pdbx_seq_one_letter_code
_entity_poly.pdbx_strand_id
1 'polypeptide(L)'
;MSAEVLYNKSLRSFLLKKHSLAASGCVKAIALLSKDYNNSEVENLKLNVWMLYLNVVSTIIGNPKSTQAHYAKLLGTNSSQLQPNDVCSFVWRKLKESYSTAENIDIRIMSTLLTMTANLEQFAVAKDITEEWFTCLSDAVLDNISQQIKQEHNYLVCAYIEIVELYVTRILPGLNEFETAEAFIDYNTILTESKLLALKEAVRNYKKSIEQREKEEKDRLLMQQKEIVKEEEQ
;
A
#
# COMPACT_ATOMS: atom_id res chain seq x y z
N MET A 1 13.66 -28.34 -3.12
CA MET A 1 12.20 -28.16 -2.94
C MET A 1 11.78 -27.07 -3.90
N SER A 2 10.79 -27.31 -4.77
CA SER A 2 10.38 -26.32 -5.78
C SER A 2 9.67 -25.12 -5.16
N ALA A 3 9.62 -24.00 -5.89
CA ALA A 3 8.90 -22.80 -5.48
C ALA A 3 7.41 -23.06 -5.28
N GLU A 4 6.80 -23.89 -6.13
CA GLU A 4 5.39 -24.28 -6.03
C GLU A 4 5.08 -25.06 -4.75
N VAL A 5 5.94 -26.02 -4.37
CA VAL A 5 5.79 -26.76 -3.11
C VAL A 5 5.91 -25.82 -1.90
N LEU A 6 6.81 -24.84 -1.98
CA LEU A 6 6.94 -23.82 -0.93
C LEU A 6 5.72 -22.91 -0.87
N TYR A 7 5.18 -22.48 -2.01
CA TYR A 7 3.94 -21.70 -2.08
C TYR A 7 2.78 -22.44 -1.42
N ASN A 8 2.49 -23.67 -1.84
CA ASN A 8 1.39 -24.47 -1.29
C ASN A 8 1.53 -24.72 0.22
N LYS A 9 2.75 -25.00 0.70
CA LYS A 9 3.02 -25.12 2.15
C LYS A 9 2.82 -23.81 2.90
N SER A 10 3.21 -22.69 2.30
CA SER A 10 3.05 -21.36 2.89
C SER A 10 1.59 -20.96 2.97
N LEU A 11 0.82 -21.21 1.91
CA LEU A 11 -0.63 -20.98 1.87
C LEU A 11 -1.34 -21.77 2.96
N ARG A 12 -1.06 -23.09 3.06
CA ARG A 12 -1.61 -23.92 4.13
C ARG A 12 -1.23 -23.41 5.52
N SER A 13 0.01 -22.96 5.70
CA SER A 13 0.47 -22.40 6.97
C SER A 13 -0.24 -21.10 7.32
N PHE A 14 -0.49 -20.24 6.32
CA PHE A 14 -1.23 -18.99 6.50
C PHE A 14 -2.68 -19.26 6.92
N LEU A 15 -3.37 -20.16 6.23
CA LEU A 15 -4.74 -20.58 6.57
C LEU A 15 -4.85 -21.17 7.97
N LEU A 16 -3.81 -21.87 8.43
CA LEU A 16 -3.70 -22.41 9.79
C LEU A 16 -3.22 -21.38 10.83
N LYS A 17 -3.20 -20.09 10.49
CA LYS A 17 -2.73 -18.97 11.34
C LYS A 17 -1.28 -19.10 11.81
N LYS A 18 -0.46 -19.89 11.12
CA LYS A 18 0.98 -20.05 11.37
C LYS A 18 1.78 -19.01 10.56
N HIS A 19 1.50 -17.72 10.79
CA HIS A 19 1.98 -16.63 9.94
C HIS A 19 3.51 -16.54 9.83
N SER A 20 4.25 -16.81 10.91
CA SER A 20 5.73 -16.89 10.88
C SER A 20 6.25 -17.96 9.90
N LEU A 21 5.59 -19.12 9.85
CA LEU A 21 5.99 -20.22 8.98
C LEU A 21 5.63 -19.91 7.52
N ALA A 22 4.45 -19.32 7.31
CA ALA A 22 4.02 -18.83 6.00
C ALA A 22 4.99 -17.79 5.43
N ALA A 23 5.41 -16.81 6.25
CA ALA A 23 6.34 -15.76 5.85
C ALA A 23 7.68 -16.35 5.38
N SER A 24 8.28 -17.24 6.18
CA SER A 24 9.55 -17.90 5.83
C SER A 24 9.44 -18.73 4.55
N GLY A 25 8.33 -19.43 4.35
CA GLY A 25 8.09 -20.20 3.13
C GLY A 25 7.93 -19.30 1.90
N CYS A 26 7.25 -18.17 2.02
CA CYS A 26 7.12 -17.18 0.94
C CYS A 26 8.49 -16.58 0.57
N VAL A 27 9.29 -16.14 1.54
CA VAL A 27 10.64 -15.59 1.28
C VAL A 27 11.51 -16.61 0.54
N LYS A 28 11.45 -17.89 0.91
CA LYS A 28 12.18 -18.96 0.21
C LYS A 28 11.66 -19.18 -1.21
N ALA A 29 10.34 -19.13 -1.42
CA ALA A 29 9.74 -19.25 -2.75
C ALA A 29 10.15 -18.09 -3.66
N ILE A 30 10.10 -16.84 -3.16
CA ILE A 30 10.54 -15.64 -3.88
C ILE A 30 12.00 -15.79 -4.33
N ALA A 31 12.89 -16.22 -3.42
CA ALA A 31 14.31 -16.40 -3.73
C ALA A 31 14.58 -17.44 -4.83
N LEU A 32 13.72 -18.47 -4.96
CA LEU A 32 13.83 -19.45 -6.05
C LEU A 32 13.29 -18.90 -7.38
N LEU A 33 12.21 -18.13 -7.33
CA LEU A 33 11.57 -17.53 -8.53
C LEU A 33 12.34 -16.34 -9.09
N SER A 34 13.32 -15.82 -8.34
CA SER A 34 14.20 -14.72 -8.76
C SER A 34 15.21 -15.12 -9.85
N LYS A 35 15.26 -16.42 -10.23
CA LYS A 35 16.29 -17.00 -11.10
C LYS A 35 15.81 -17.36 -12.51
N ASP A 36 14.50 -17.45 -12.73
CA ASP A 36 13.91 -17.96 -13.99
C ASP A 36 12.94 -16.91 -14.56
N TYR A 37 13.34 -16.19 -15.61
CA TYR A 37 12.69 -14.94 -16.03
C TYR A 37 11.69 -15.03 -17.21
N ASN A 38 11.51 -16.17 -17.88
CA ASN A 38 10.80 -16.19 -19.18
C ASN A 38 9.74 -17.30 -19.34
N ASN A 39 9.05 -17.71 -18.26
CA ASN A 39 7.94 -18.68 -18.36
C ASN A 39 6.66 -18.09 -17.73
N SER A 40 5.58 -18.02 -18.50
CA SER A 40 4.28 -17.50 -18.06
C SER A 40 3.72 -18.23 -16.82
N GLU A 41 4.00 -19.53 -16.66
CA GLU A 41 3.63 -20.27 -15.45
C GLU A 41 4.42 -19.80 -14.22
N VAL A 42 5.70 -19.47 -14.42
CA VAL A 42 6.60 -18.95 -13.38
C VAL A 42 6.20 -17.53 -12.98
N GLU A 43 5.77 -16.69 -13.92
CA GLU A 43 5.25 -15.34 -13.65
C GLU A 43 3.96 -15.39 -12.82
N ASN A 44 3.01 -16.26 -13.18
CA ASN A 44 1.79 -16.45 -12.41
C ASN A 44 2.08 -16.98 -11.00
N LEU A 45 3.01 -17.92 -10.86
CA LEU A 45 3.43 -18.41 -9.54
C LEU A 45 4.11 -17.29 -8.73
N LYS A 46 4.94 -16.46 -9.35
CA LYS A 46 5.61 -15.32 -8.72
C LYS A 46 4.61 -14.29 -8.22
N LEU A 47 3.61 -13.95 -9.03
CA LEU A 47 2.48 -13.13 -8.61
C LEU A 47 1.80 -13.71 -7.36
N ASN A 48 1.40 -14.98 -7.41
CA ASN A 48 0.68 -15.63 -6.31
C ASN A 48 1.51 -15.66 -5.02
N VAL A 49 2.81 -15.92 -5.12
CA VAL A 49 3.73 -15.91 -3.97
C VAL A 49 3.84 -14.50 -3.37
N TRP A 50 3.98 -13.46 -4.20
CA TRP A 50 4.04 -12.08 -3.73
C TRP A 50 2.73 -11.61 -3.10
N MET A 51 1.58 -11.93 -3.70
CA MET A 51 0.26 -11.65 -3.14
C MET A 51 0.08 -12.31 -1.76
N LEU A 52 0.47 -13.58 -1.63
CA LEU A 52 0.43 -14.27 -0.33
C LEU A 52 1.37 -13.62 0.68
N TYR A 53 2.59 -13.27 0.25
CA TYR A 53 3.58 -12.62 1.11
C TYR A 53 3.05 -11.28 1.65
N LEU A 54 2.50 -10.40 0.81
CA LEU A 54 1.92 -9.13 1.23
C LEU A 54 0.76 -9.32 2.23
N ASN A 55 -0.11 -10.31 2.01
CA ASN A 55 -1.17 -10.64 2.96
C ASN A 55 -0.63 -11.12 4.32
N VAL A 56 0.42 -11.96 4.30
CA VAL A 56 1.11 -12.40 5.52
C VAL A 56 1.75 -11.21 6.25
N VAL A 57 2.39 -10.31 5.51
CA VAL A 57 3.03 -9.09 6.02
C VAL A 57 2.00 -8.21 6.71
N SER A 58 0.91 -7.87 6.01
CA SER A 58 -0.21 -7.09 6.53
C SER A 58 -0.75 -7.68 7.84
N THR A 59 -0.97 -9.00 7.87
CA THR A 59 -1.51 -9.71 9.05
C THR A 59 -0.56 -9.68 10.24
N ILE A 60 0.75 -9.79 10.01
CA ILE A 60 1.75 -9.76 11.07
C ILE A 60 1.89 -8.33 11.60
N ILE A 61 2.10 -7.33 10.76
CA ILE A 61 2.34 -5.95 11.22
C ILE A 61 1.08 -5.37 11.87
N GLY A 62 -0.10 -5.63 11.30
CA GLY A 62 -1.37 -5.18 11.86
C GLY A 62 -1.75 -5.83 13.18
N ASN A 63 -1.00 -6.82 13.67
CA ASN A 63 -1.24 -7.45 14.96
C ASN A 63 -0.45 -6.74 16.08
N PRO A 64 -1.11 -6.13 17.08
CA PRO A 64 -0.44 -5.43 18.19
C PRO A 64 0.49 -6.34 19.02
N LYS A 65 0.31 -7.67 18.94
CA LYS A 65 1.13 -8.67 19.66
C LYS A 65 2.39 -9.08 18.89
N SER A 66 2.64 -8.52 17.72
CA SER A 66 3.80 -8.87 16.90
C SER A 66 5.09 -8.39 17.54
N THR A 67 6.08 -9.28 17.51
CA THR A 67 7.40 -9.02 18.10
C THR A 67 8.45 -8.81 17.02
N GLN A 68 9.61 -8.25 17.39
CA GLN A 68 10.75 -8.11 16.47
C GLN A 68 11.17 -9.43 15.81
N ALA A 69 11.01 -10.57 16.49
CA ALA A 69 11.27 -11.89 15.93
C ALA A 69 10.32 -12.24 14.76
N HIS A 70 9.09 -11.70 14.77
CA HIS A 70 8.16 -11.84 13.65
C HIS A 70 8.61 -11.00 12.45
N TYR A 71 9.09 -9.77 12.68
CA TYR A 71 9.63 -8.90 11.63
C TYR A 71 10.91 -9.47 11.00
N ALA A 72 11.82 -10.02 11.82
CA ALA A 72 13.02 -10.70 11.35
C ALA A 72 12.68 -11.85 10.38
N LYS A 73 11.72 -12.71 10.74
CA LYS A 73 11.26 -13.82 9.88
C LYS A 73 10.57 -13.35 8.60
N LEU A 74 9.78 -12.29 8.70
CA LEU A 74 9.10 -11.67 7.57
C LEU A 74 10.12 -11.16 6.56
N LEU A 75 11.16 -10.49 7.03
CA LEU A 75 12.17 -9.87 6.18
C LEU A 75 13.28 -10.85 5.78
N GLY A 76 13.30 -12.06 6.33
CA GLY A 76 14.37 -13.03 6.13
C GLY A 76 15.72 -12.49 6.59
N THR A 77 15.74 -11.66 7.63
CA THR A 77 16.96 -11.06 8.19
C THR A 77 17.04 -11.38 9.68
N ASN A 78 18.26 -11.40 10.23
CA ASN A 78 18.50 -11.52 11.67
C ASN A 78 18.65 -10.14 12.35
N SER A 79 18.27 -9.05 11.68
CA SER A 79 18.55 -7.69 12.18
C SER A 79 17.62 -7.35 13.36
N SER A 80 18.24 -7.02 14.49
CA SER A 80 17.61 -6.54 15.72
C SER A 80 17.14 -5.07 15.64
N GLN A 81 17.31 -4.41 14.50
CA GLN A 81 17.10 -2.96 14.33
C GLN A 81 15.88 -2.57 13.51
N LEU A 82 15.07 -3.54 13.06
CA LEU A 82 13.92 -3.26 12.19
C LEU A 82 12.75 -2.67 13.00
N GLN A 83 12.46 -1.39 12.76
CA GLN A 83 11.23 -0.78 13.24
C GLN A 83 10.05 -1.20 12.36
N PRO A 84 8.82 -1.28 12.91
CA PRO A 84 7.61 -1.55 12.11
C PRO A 84 7.47 -0.61 10.91
N ASN A 85 7.90 0.65 11.07
CA ASN A 85 7.86 1.70 10.05
C ASN A 85 8.80 1.43 8.86
N ASP A 86 9.82 0.59 9.03
CA ASP A 86 10.78 0.27 7.96
C ASP A 86 10.33 -0.92 7.11
N VAL A 87 9.29 -1.64 7.56
CA VAL A 87 8.90 -2.92 6.95
C VAL A 87 8.35 -2.71 5.54
N CYS A 88 7.46 -1.73 5.32
CA CYS A 88 6.91 -1.49 3.97
C CYS A 88 8.00 -1.01 3.00
N SER A 89 8.90 -0.13 3.43
CA SER A 89 10.04 0.33 2.63
C SER A 89 10.98 -0.83 2.26
N PHE A 90 11.20 -1.76 3.18
CA PHE A 90 12.00 -2.95 2.88
C PHE A 90 11.28 -3.90 1.90
N VAL A 91 9.98 -4.12 2.09
CA VAL A 91 9.16 -4.93 1.18
C VAL A 91 9.20 -4.34 -0.23
N TRP A 92 9.09 -3.02 -0.36
CA TRP A 92 9.22 -2.31 -1.63
C TRP A 92 10.58 -2.55 -2.28
N ARG A 93 11.67 -2.41 -1.53
CA ARG A 93 13.03 -2.66 -2.04
C ARG A 93 13.19 -4.10 -2.55
N LYS A 94 12.73 -5.09 -1.78
CA LYS A 94 12.76 -6.50 -2.20
C LYS A 94 11.90 -6.77 -3.42
N LEU A 95 10.77 -6.10 -3.55
CA LEU A 95 9.90 -6.26 -4.70
C LEU A 95 10.59 -5.75 -5.97
N LYS A 96 11.20 -4.55 -5.92
CA LYS A 96 12.02 -4.02 -7.01
C LYS A 96 13.17 -4.96 -7.38
N GLU A 97 13.91 -5.47 -6.40
CA GLU A 97 14.97 -6.46 -6.64
C GLU A 97 14.44 -7.73 -7.33
N SER A 98 13.24 -8.19 -6.96
CA SER A 98 12.63 -9.37 -7.54
C SER A 98 12.14 -9.16 -8.97
N TYR A 99 11.75 -7.95 -9.36
CA TYR A 99 11.26 -7.61 -10.71
C TYR A 99 12.26 -6.81 -11.55
N SER A 100 13.49 -6.63 -11.06
CA SER A 100 14.57 -5.81 -11.62
C SER A 100 14.28 -4.29 -11.66
N THR A 101 13.07 -3.88 -12.05
CA THR A 101 12.63 -2.49 -12.11
C THR A 101 11.20 -2.35 -11.57
N ALA A 102 10.80 -1.13 -11.21
CA ALA A 102 9.44 -0.85 -10.74
C ALA A 102 8.38 -0.96 -11.86
N GLU A 103 8.75 -0.67 -13.10
CA GLU A 103 7.88 -0.79 -14.28
C GLU A 103 7.42 -2.24 -14.53
N ASN A 104 8.29 -3.21 -14.23
CA ASN A 104 8.01 -4.63 -14.45
C ASN A 104 7.12 -5.26 -13.37
N ILE A 105 6.79 -4.52 -12.32
CA ILE A 105 5.97 -5.04 -11.23
C ILE A 105 4.53 -5.09 -11.71
N ASP A 106 3.90 -6.27 -11.56
CA ASP A 106 2.49 -6.44 -11.87
C ASP A 106 1.63 -5.44 -11.07
N ILE A 107 0.77 -4.71 -11.77
CA ILE A 107 -0.05 -3.64 -11.18
C ILE A 107 -0.95 -4.12 -10.04
N ARG A 108 -1.33 -5.40 -10.02
CA ARG A 108 -2.12 -6.00 -8.93
C ARG A 108 -1.30 -6.10 -7.64
N ILE A 109 0.00 -6.39 -7.76
CA ILE A 109 0.92 -6.38 -6.63
C ILE A 109 1.09 -4.94 -6.14
N MET A 110 1.21 -3.98 -7.04
CA MET A 110 1.29 -2.56 -6.66
C MET A 110 0.05 -2.08 -5.91
N SER A 111 -1.16 -2.33 -6.43
CA SER A 111 -2.42 -2.01 -5.74
C SER A 111 -2.47 -2.66 -4.34
N THR A 112 -2.07 -3.93 -4.23
CA THR A 112 -2.05 -4.65 -2.95
C THR A 112 -1.02 -4.09 -1.97
N LEU A 113 0.19 -3.76 -2.44
CA LEU A 113 1.25 -3.18 -1.61
C LEU A 113 0.85 -1.81 -1.07
N LEU A 114 0.28 -0.95 -1.91
CA LEU A 114 -0.16 0.38 -1.50
C LEU A 114 -1.35 0.28 -0.53
N THR A 115 -2.31 -0.59 -0.81
CA THR A 115 -3.44 -0.85 0.10
C THR A 115 -2.96 -1.33 1.47
N MET A 116 -2.00 -2.27 1.50
CA MET A 116 -1.38 -2.72 2.74
C MET A 116 -0.70 -1.56 3.48
N THR A 117 0.12 -0.78 2.78
CA THR A 117 0.91 0.31 3.38
C THR A 117 0.00 1.40 3.95
N ALA A 118 -1.07 1.76 3.24
CA ALA A 118 -2.08 2.71 3.70
C ALA A 118 -2.94 2.17 4.86
N ASN A 119 -3.21 0.86 4.91
CA ASN A 119 -3.90 0.22 6.04
C ASN A 119 -3.03 0.17 7.31
N LEU A 120 -1.71 0.20 7.16
CA LEU A 120 -0.76 0.30 8.26
C LEU A 120 -0.44 1.75 8.63
N GLU A 121 -1.16 2.72 8.05
CA GLU A 121 -0.99 4.16 8.28
C GLU A 121 0.42 4.70 7.97
N GLN A 122 1.19 3.98 7.13
CA GLN A 122 2.52 4.38 6.68
C GLN A 122 2.42 5.28 5.45
N PHE A 123 1.67 6.39 5.55
CA PHE A 123 1.32 7.22 4.40
C PHE A 123 2.53 7.85 3.70
N ALA A 124 3.58 8.23 4.44
CA ALA A 124 4.82 8.75 3.85
C ALA A 124 5.49 7.71 2.93
N VAL A 125 5.59 6.47 3.40
CA VAL A 125 6.13 5.35 2.61
C VAL A 125 5.23 5.03 1.42
N ALA A 126 3.91 5.07 1.61
CA ALA A 126 2.96 4.84 0.53
C ALA A 126 3.08 5.89 -0.59
N LYS A 127 3.28 7.16 -0.21
CA LYS A 127 3.53 8.27 -1.16
C LYS A 127 4.80 8.01 -1.96
N ASP A 128 5.93 7.75 -1.28
CA ASP A 128 7.21 7.50 -1.94
C ASP A 128 7.12 6.35 -2.96
N ILE A 129 6.46 5.24 -2.58
CA ILE A 129 6.25 4.09 -3.48
C ILE A 129 5.38 4.48 -4.68
N THR A 130 4.29 5.22 -4.44
CA THR A 130 3.33 5.59 -5.48
C THR A 130 3.96 6.53 -6.50
N GLU A 131 4.65 7.57 -6.02
CA GLU A 131 5.35 8.54 -6.88
C GLU A 131 6.49 7.87 -7.66
N GLU A 132 7.32 7.05 -6.99
CA GLU A 132 8.38 6.29 -7.69
C GLU A 132 7.77 5.40 -8.78
N TRP A 133 6.68 4.68 -8.49
CA TRP A 133 6.03 3.83 -9.49
C TRP A 133 5.47 4.63 -10.66
N PHE A 134 4.77 5.75 -10.43
CA PHE A 134 4.26 6.61 -11.50
C PHE A 134 5.39 7.14 -12.39
N THR A 135 6.54 7.51 -11.82
CA THR A 135 7.70 7.95 -12.61
C THR A 135 8.32 6.85 -13.47
N CYS A 136 8.05 5.58 -13.17
CA CYS A 136 8.55 4.43 -13.92
C CYS A 136 7.60 3.95 -15.03
N LEU A 137 6.38 4.46 -15.11
CA LEU A 137 5.43 4.03 -16.13
C LEU A 137 5.80 4.65 -17.48
N SER A 138 5.96 3.80 -18.50
CA SER A 138 6.17 4.27 -19.86
C SER A 138 4.87 4.82 -20.49
N ASP A 139 5.02 5.79 -21.40
CA ASP A 139 3.89 6.38 -22.13
C ASP A 139 3.04 5.31 -22.83
N ALA A 140 3.67 4.25 -23.34
CA ALA A 140 2.97 3.13 -23.98
C ALA A 140 2.00 2.40 -23.02
N VAL A 141 2.36 2.25 -21.74
CA VAL A 141 1.50 1.65 -20.72
C VAL A 141 0.34 2.61 -20.41
N LEU A 142 0.63 3.90 -20.26
CA LEU A 142 -0.38 4.93 -19.98
C LEU A 142 -1.39 5.07 -21.14
N ASP A 143 -0.92 5.06 -22.37
CA ASP A 143 -1.75 5.08 -23.59
C ASP A 143 -2.65 3.85 -23.65
N ASN A 144 -2.11 2.67 -23.36
CA ASN A 144 -2.89 1.43 -23.34
C ASN A 144 -4.00 1.47 -22.28
N ILE A 145 -3.69 1.98 -21.07
CA ILE A 145 -4.69 2.17 -20.01
C ILE A 145 -5.75 3.19 -20.44
N SER A 146 -5.34 4.32 -21.01
CA SER A 146 -6.24 5.39 -21.46
C SER A 146 -7.22 4.88 -22.52
N GLN A 147 -6.75 4.13 -23.51
CA GLN A 147 -7.60 3.54 -24.56
C GLN A 147 -8.66 2.59 -24.01
N GLN A 148 -8.35 1.94 -22.88
CA GLN A 148 -9.20 0.93 -22.26
C GLN A 148 -9.97 1.46 -21.04
N ILE A 149 -9.87 2.76 -20.71
CA ILE A 149 -10.42 3.33 -19.46
C ILE A 149 -11.94 3.14 -19.31
N LYS A 150 -12.65 2.98 -20.43
CA LYS A 150 -14.11 2.71 -20.47
C LYS A 150 -14.46 1.23 -20.28
N GLN A 151 -13.49 0.34 -20.31
CA GLN A 151 -13.67 -1.10 -20.12
C GLN A 151 -13.53 -1.43 -18.64
N GLU A 152 -14.62 -1.30 -17.89
CA GLU A 152 -14.68 -1.53 -16.44
C GLU A 152 -14.37 -2.97 -15.99
N HIS A 153 -14.10 -3.88 -16.93
CA HIS A 153 -13.74 -5.27 -16.65
C HIS A 153 -12.25 -5.57 -16.90
N ASN A 154 -11.47 -4.61 -17.41
CA ASN A 154 -10.04 -4.81 -17.58
C ASN A 154 -9.31 -4.65 -16.24
N TYR A 155 -8.65 -5.71 -15.79
CA TYR A 155 -7.94 -5.73 -14.50
C TYR A 155 -6.82 -4.67 -14.39
N LEU A 156 -6.14 -4.32 -15.50
CA LEU A 156 -5.12 -3.28 -15.51
C LEU A 156 -5.75 -1.90 -15.26
N VAL A 157 -6.88 -1.64 -15.92
CA VAL A 157 -7.63 -0.39 -15.77
C VAL A 157 -8.18 -0.25 -14.36
N CYS A 158 -8.80 -1.31 -13.82
CA CYS A 158 -9.30 -1.33 -12.45
C CYS A 158 -8.19 -1.08 -11.43
N ALA A 159 -7.06 -1.79 -11.55
CA ALA A 159 -5.94 -1.63 -10.62
C ALA A 159 -5.30 -0.23 -10.72
N TYR A 160 -5.19 0.35 -11.91
CA TYR A 160 -4.72 1.73 -12.08
C TYR A 160 -5.64 2.73 -11.39
N ILE A 161 -6.95 2.60 -11.62
CA ILE A 161 -7.97 3.43 -10.96
C ILE A 161 -7.86 3.29 -9.44
N GLU A 162 -7.78 2.07 -8.91
CA GLU A 162 -7.64 1.82 -7.47
C GLU A 162 -6.40 2.51 -6.89
N ILE A 163 -5.26 2.47 -7.59
CA ILE A 163 -4.03 3.13 -7.15
C ILE A 163 -4.22 4.65 -7.12
N VAL A 164 -4.78 5.24 -8.18
CA VAL A 164 -5.06 6.69 -8.22
C VAL A 164 -6.02 7.09 -7.11
N GLU A 165 -7.13 6.36 -6.96
CA GLU A 165 -8.13 6.61 -5.93
C GLU A 165 -7.51 6.54 -4.53
N LEU A 166 -6.73 5.49 -4.24
CA LEU A 166 -6.04 5.34 -2.97
C LEU A 166 -5.05 6.48 -2.72
N TYR A 167 -4.32 6.91 -3.76
CA TYR A 167 -3.34 7.97 -3.66
C TYR A 167 -3.97 9.31 -3.26
N VAL A 168 -4.99 9.73 -4.01
CA VAL A 168 -5.59 11.06 -3.84
C VAL A 168 -6.58 11.13 -2.68
N THR A 169 -7.26 10.03 -2.34
CA THR A 169 -8.30 10.05 -1.30
C THR A 169 -7.82 9.61 0.08
N ARG A 170 -6.69 8.89 0.16
CA ARG A 170 -6.23 8.31 1.42
C ARG A 170 -4.77 8.61 1.75
N ILE A 171 -3.86 8.43 0.79
CA ILE A 171 -2.42 8.62 1.05
C ILE A 171 -2.10 10.10 1.25
N LEU A 172 -2.35 10.94 0.24
CA LEU A 172 -2.07 12.38 0.33
C LEU A 172 -2.87 13.07 1.44
N PRO A 173 -4.18 12.79 1.60
CA PRO A 173 -4.91 13.39 2.71
C PRO A 173 -4.49 12.88 4.09
N GLY A 174 -4.00 11.64 4.20
CA GLY A 174 -3.38 11.12 5.42
C GLY A 174 -2.09 11.86 5.82
N LEU A 175 -1.49 12.60 4.88
CA LEU A 175 -0.35 13.49 5.11
C LEU A 175 -0.76 14.98 5.18
N ASN A 176 -2.07 15.28 5.16
CA ASN A 176 -2.61 16.63 5.01
C ASN A 176 -2.18 17.36 3.73
N GLU A 177 -1.79 16.64 2.68
CA GLU A 177 -1.35 17.20 1.40
C GLU A 177 -2.53 17.32 0.41
N PHE A 178 -3.56 18.08 0.79
CA PHE A 178 -4.79 18.22 -0.01
C PHE A 178 -4.55 18.93 -1.34
N GLU A 179 -3.71 19.97 -1.34
CA GLU A 179 -3.38 20.76 -2.52
C GLU A 179 -2.64 19.90 -3.56
N THR A 180 -1.75 19.01 -3.10
CA THR A 180 -1.09 18.02 -3.96
C THR A 180 -2.11 17.05 -4.57
N ALA A 181 -3.10 16.60 -3.79
CA ALA A 181 -4.15 15.71 -4.27
C ALA A 181 -5.02 16.37 -5.34
N GLU A 182 -5.44 17.62 -5.11
CA GLU A 182 -6.21 18.40 -6.10
C GLU A 182 -5.41 18.62 -7.38
N ALA A 183 -4.15 19.02 -7.26
CA ALA A 183 -3.26 19.19 -8.42
C ALA A 183 -3.08 17.87 -9.20
N PHE A 184 -2.86 16.75 -8.51
CA PHE A 184 -2.73 15.45 -9.18
C PHE A 184 -3.99 15.10 -9.98
N ILE A 185 -5.18 15.37 -9.43
CA ILE A 185 -6.45 15.13 -10.14
C ILE A 185 -6.56 16.07 -11.36
N ASP A 186 -6.20 17.34 -11.22
CA ASP A 186 -6.28 18.33 -12.31
C ASP A 186 -5.37 18.00 -13.49
N TYR A 187 -4.19 17.43 -13.23
CA TYR A 187 -3.24 17.04 -14.27
C TYR A 187 -3.44 15.61 -14.81
N ASN A 188 -4.38 14.83 -14.25
CA ASN A 188 -4.61 13.46 -14.69
C ASN A 188 -5.35 13.44 -16.03
N THR A 189 -4.67 13.00 -17.09
CA THR A 189 -5.21 12.91 -18.45
C THR A 189 -5.86 11.57 -18.78
N ILE A 190 -5.76 10.59 -17.88
CA ILE A 190 -6.16 9.20 -18.14
C ILE A 190 -7.59 8.94 -17.68
N LEU A 191 -7.96 9.44 -16.50
CA LEU A 191 -9.28 9.21 -15.92
C LEU A 191 -10.38 9.99 -16.67
N THR A 192 -11.60 9.46 -16.61
CA THR A 192 -12.78 10.14 -17.17
C THR A 192 -13.15 11.36 -16.32
N GLU A 193 -13.74 12.38 -16.94
CA GLU A 193 -14.20 13.60 -16.26
C GLU A 193 -15.10 13.28 -15.05
N SER A 194 -16.00 12.30 -15.19
CA SER A 194 -16.86 11.84 -14.09
C SER A 194 -16.07 11.34 -12.87
N LYS A 195 -14.99 10.57 -13.10
CA LYS A 195 -14.12 10.08 -12.03
C LYS A 195 -13.31 11.20 -11.40
N LEU A 196 -12.79 12.12 -12.21
CA LEU A 196 -12.06 13.29 -11.71
C LEU A 196 -12.95 14.14 -10.80
N LEU A 197 -14.21 14.37 -11.18
CA LEU A 197 -15.19 15.09 -10.36
C LEU A 197 -15.49 14.37 -9.04
N ALA A 198 -15.72 13.05 -9.10
CA ALA A 198 -15.96 12.24 -7.90
C ALA A 198 -14.77 12.27 -6.94
N LEU A 199 -13.54 12.22 -7.46
CA LEU A 199 -12.32 12.29 -6.65
C LEU A 199 -12.15 13.67 -5.99
N LYS A 200 -12.39 14.76 -6.72
CA LYS A 200 -12.38 16.12 -6.15
C LYS A 200 -13.38 16.26 -5.02
N GLU A 201 -14.59 15.73 -5.20
CA GLU A 201 -15.62 15.74 -4.17
C GLU A 201 -15.19 14.94 -2.93
N ALA A 202 -14.61 13.74 -3.12
CA ALA A 202 -14.09 12.93 -2.03
C ALA A 202 -13.00 13.65 -1.22
N VAL A 203 -12.02 14.27 -1.89
CA VAL A 203 -10.94 15.05 -1.26
C VAL A 203 -11.51 16.22 -0.44
N ARG A 204 -12.43 16.99 -1.03
CA ARG A 204 -13.08 18.12 -0.34
C ARG A 204 -13.88 17.69 0.87
N ASN A 205 -14.64 16.60 0.76
CA ASN A 205 -15.44 16.07 1.86
C ASN A 205 -14.53 15.60 3.00
N TYR A 206 -13.41 14.97 2.68
CA TYR A 206 -12.45 14.55 3.69
C TYR A 206 -11.75 15.74 4.37
N LYS A 207 -11.32 16.75 3.61
CA LYS A 207 -10.75 18.01 4.16
C LYS A 207 -11.71 18.68 5.14
N LYS A 208 -12.98 18.86 4.74
CA LYS A 208 -14.03 19.41 5.61
C LYS A 208 -14.23 18.59 6.89
N SER A 209 -14.18 17.26 6.79
CA SER A 209 -14.34 16.38 7.95
C SER A 209 -13.20 16.50 8.97
N ILE A 210 -11.99 16.85 8.52
CA ILE A 210 -10.84 17.10 9.38
C ILE A 210 -10.97 18.47 10.03
N GLU A 211 -11.22 19.51 9.23
CA GLU A 211 -11.42 20.89 9.72
C GLU A 211 -12.54 20.97 10.77
N GLN A 212 -13.64 20.22 10.56
CA GLN A 212 -14.73 20.16 11.53
C GLN A 212 -14.30 19.49 12.85
N ARG A 213 -13.57 18.38 12.79
CA ARG A 213 -13.06 17.69 13.99
C ARG A 213 -12.09 18.56 14.78
N GLU A 214 -11.17 19.24 14.10
CA GLU A 214 -10.21 20.14 14.73
C GLU A 214 -10.91 21.33 15.41
N LYS A 215 -11.95 21.88 14.78
CA LYS A 215 -12.75 22.95 15.37
C LYS A 215 -13.49 22.49 16.63
N GLU A 216 -14.14 21.32 16.57
CA GLU A 216 -14.84 20.74 17.72
C GLU A 216 -13.89 20.43 18.88
N GLU A 217 -12.69 19.94 18.60
CA GLU A 217 -11.66 19.69 19.62
C GLU A 217 -11.16 20.99 20.26
N LYS A 218 -10.88 22.02 19.45
CA LYS A 218 -10.49 23.34 19.94
C LYS A 218 -11.56 23.96 20.84
N ASP A 219 -12.83 23.87 20.44
CA ASP A 219 -13.95 24.39 21.23
C ASP A 219 -14.09 23.65 22.57
N ARG A 220 -13.86 22.33 22.60
CA ARG A 220 -13.83 21.53 23.85
C ARG A 220 -12.70 21.95 24.79
N LEU A 221 -11.48 22.11 24.27
CA LEU A 221 -10.33 22.53 25.07
C LEU A 221 -10.52 23.93 25.65
N LEU A 222 -11.12 24.86 24.89
CA LEU A 222 -11.44 26.20 25.37
C LEU A 222 -12.51 26.20 26.47
N MET A 223 -13.49 25.29 26.42
CA MET A 223 -14.46 25.15 27.51
C MET A 223 -13.81 24.61 28.78
N GLN A 224 -12.97 23.57 28.67
CA GLN A 224 -12.26 22.99 29.80
C GLN A 224 -11.32 24.01 30.49
N GLN A 225 -10.60 24.82 29.71
CA GLN A 225 -9.75 25.88 30.27
C GLN A 225 -10.57 26.95 31.01
N LYS A 226 -11.74 27.32 30.49
CA LYS A 226 -12.64 28.28 31.15
C LYS A 226 -13.24 27.72 32.45
N GLU A 227 -13.44 26.41 32.53
CA GLU A 227 -13.90 25.75 33.76
C GLU A 227 -12.80 25.71 34.81
N ILE A 228 -11.57 25.35 34.44
CA ILE A 228 -10.41 25.32 35.35
C ILE A 228 -10.13 26.72 35.94
N VAL A 229 -10.11 27.77 35.12
CA VAL A 229 -9.89 29.14 35.61
C VAL A 229 -10.98 29.58 36.58
N LYS A 230 -12.24 29.17 36.34
CA LYS A 230 -13.34 29.47 37.27
C LYS A 230 -13.25 28.73 38.59
N GLU A 231 -12.66 27.53 38.60
CA GLU A 231 -12.41 26.76 39.82
C GLU A 231 -11.21 27.30 40.61
N GLU A 232 -10.20 27.85 39.94
CA GLU A 232 -9.03 28.49 40.59
C GLU A 232 -9.33 29.89 41.17
N GLU A 233 -10.38 30.56 40.69
CA GLU A 233 -10.85 31.87 41.17
C GLU A 233 -11.84 31.79 42.37
N GLN A 234 -12.19 30.58 42.83
CA GLN A 234 -13.08 30.32 43.98
C GLN A 234 -12.31 29.90 45.24
#